data_AF-A0A1I1RVL5-F1
#
_entry.id   AF-A0A1I1RVL5-F1
#
_cell.length_a   1.000
_cell.length_b   1.000
_cell.length_c   1.000
_cell.angle_alpha   90.00
_cell.angle_beta   90.00
_cell.angle_gamma   90.00
#
_symmetry.space_group_name_H-M   'P 1'
#
loop_
_entity.id
_entity.type
_entity.pdbx_description
1 polymer ?
#
loop_
_entity_poly.entity_id
_entity_poly.type
_entity_poly.pdbx_seq_one_letter_code
_entity_poly.pdbx_strand_id
1 'polypeptide(L)'
;GARIIKSSAAVALCMMVYYIRTHLPVGNGIPFYSALAALWCLQPSSDTAKHNAGQRSIGTFIGALYGLIFILLLRIIGITEAMRVYLLASLMIIPVIYLTVVLDKKNASFFSCVVFLSIALTHSFDDDPYLFVFNRVLDTLIGIGIGLMVNNFHLPVKHDSETLYISGIDSVLIPEDHSAAYNKVELNRMIESGVKFNLSTIRTPAEVMSLMKGVDLKYPIIVMDGAAMYDVNSKEYLEAEFIQADI
;
A
#
# COMPACT_ATOMS: atom_id res chain seq x y z
N GLY A 1 11.59 12.19 2.19
CA GLY A 1 10.98 13.54 2.21
C GLY A 1 9.58 13.59 1.61
N ALA A 2 9.44 13.36 0.30
CA ALA A 2 8.19 13.58 -0.44
C ALA A 2 6.94 12.87 0.14
N ARG A 3 7.10 11.67 0.72
CA ARG A 3 5.98 10.94 1.35
C ARG A 3 5.36 11.70 2.53
N ILE A 4 6.15 12.38 3.36
CA ILE A 4 5.65 13.15 4.51
C ILE A 4 4.76 14.30 4.03
N ILE A 5 5.20 15.01 2.99
CA ILE A 5 4.43 16.09 2.37
C ILE A 5 3.15 15.56 1.73
N LYS A 6 3.22 14.44 1.00
CA LYS A 6 2.05 13.76 0.42
C LYS A 6 1.04 13.34 1.50
N SER A 7 1.50 12.81 2.63
CA SER A 7 0.64 12.46 3.77
C SER A 7 -0.09 13.67 4.33
N SER A 8 0.62 14.77 4.56
CA SER A 8 0.01 16.02 5.03
C SER A 8 -1.01 16.55 4.03
N ALA A 9 -0.66 16.59 2.74
CA ALA A 9 -1.55 17.03 1.66
C ALA A 9 -2.81 16.15 1.55
N ALA A 10 -2.68 14.82 1.66
CA ALA A 10 -3.81 13.92 1.59
C ALA A 10 -4.79 14.11 2.76
N VAL A 11 -4.27 14.33 3.97
CA VAL A 11 -5.10 14.64 5.14
C VAL A 11 -5.79 16.00 4.97
N ALA A 12 -5.08 17.03 4.49
CA ALA A 12 -5.65 18.34 4.21
C ALA A 12 -6.78 18.26 3.17
N LEU A 13 -6.60 17.50 2.09
CA LEU A 13 -7.63 17.25 1.09
C LEU A 13 -8.84 16.50 1.68
N CYS A 14 -8.63 15.50 2.54
CA CYS A 14 -9.73 14.83 3.25
C CYS A 14 -10.54 15.81 4.11
N MET A 15 -9.86 16.68 4.86
CA MET A 15 -10.49 17.70 5.70
C MET A 15 -11.27 18.72 4.86
N MET A 16 -10.73 19.12 3.70
CA MET A 16 -11.40 20.03 2.77
C MET A 16 -12.66 19.40 2.16
N VAL A 17 -12.58 18.14 1.72
CA VAL A 17 -13.75 17.40 1.21
C VAL A 17 -14.80 17.24 2.31
N TYR A 18 -14.38 16.95 3.54
CA TYR A 18 -15.30 16.89 4.67
C TYR A 18 -15.99 18.24 4.93
N TYR A 19 -15.23 19.34 4.95
CA TYR A 19 -15.78 20.69 5.11
C TYR A 19 -16.83 20.99 4.03
N ILE A 20 -16.55 20.67 2.76
CA ILE A 20 -17.53 20.83 1.67
C ILE A 20 -18.77 19.96 1.92
N ARG A 21 -18.60 18.74 2.42
CA ARG A 21 -19.71 17.83 2.68
C ARG A 21 -20.65 18.32 3.77
N THR A 22 -20.17 19.09 4.76
CA THR A 22 -21.02 19.71 5.78
C THR A 22 -22.02 20.72 5.19
N HIS A 23 -21.76 21.24 3.98
CA HIS A 23 -22.67 22.13 3.25
C HIS A 23 -23.59 21.38 2.27
N LEU A 24 -23.41 20.08 2.08
CA LEU A 24 -24.23 19.23 1.22
C LEU A 24 -25.26 18.44 2.08
N PRO A 25 -26.42 18.04 1.52
CA PRO A 25 -27.42 17.23 2.24
C PRO A 25 -26.99 15.77 2.46
N VAL A 26 -25.70 15.45 2.33
CA VAL A 26 -25.16 14.07 2.33
C VAL A 26 -24.75 13.60 3.75
N GLY A 27 -25.02 14.40 4.78
CA GLY A 27 -24.83 14.02 6.18
C GLY A 27 -23.42 14.30 6.72
N ASN A 28 -23.37 14.50 8.04
CA ASN A 28 -22.17 14.82 8.80
C ASN A 28 -21.48 13.51 9.22
N GLY A 29 -20.45 13.08 8.50
CA GLY A 29 -19.58 11.99 8.95
C GLY A 29 -18.51 12.49 9.91
N ILE A 30 -17.40 11.76 10.01
CA ILE A 30 -16.28 12.15 10.87
C ILE A 30 -15.00 12.19 10.03
N PRO A 31 -14.32 13.36 9.92
CA PRO A 31 -13.17 13.51 9.01
C PRO A 31 -11.99 12.59 9.37
N PHE A 32 -11.91 12.18 10.63
CA PHE A 32 -10.95 11.23 11.15
C PHE A 32 -10.89 9.94 10.31
N TYR A 33 -12.03 9.41 9.89
CA TYR A 33 -12.10 8.15 9.16
C TYR A 33 -11.56 8.25 7.74
N SER A 34 -11.86 9.35 7.05
CA SER A 34 -11.31 9.66 5.73
C SER A 34 -9.80 9.88 5.80
N ALA A 35 -9.32 10.64 6.80
CA ALA A 35 -7.90 10.91 6.98
C ALA A 35 -7.09 9.62 7.24
N LEU A 36 -7.57 8.74 8.13
CA LEU A 36 -6.93 7.44 8.36
C LEU A 36 -6.93 6.57 7.10
N ALA A 37 -7.94 6.70 6.25
CA ALA A 37 -8.05 5.97 4.98
C ALA A 37 -7.05 6.43 3.95
N ALA A 38 -6.89 7.73 3.80
CA ALA A 38 -5.88 8.30 2.92
C ALA A 38 -4.46 7.93 3.37
N LEU A 39 -4.15 8.06 4.66
CA LEU A 39 -2.83 7.75 5.20
C LEU A 39 -2.42 6.28 4.99
N TRP A 40 -3.37 5.35 5.12
CA TRP A 40 -3.09 3.94 4.89
C TRP A 40 -2.81 3.61 3.41
N CYS A 41 -3.50 4.29 2.49
CA CYS A 41 -3.34 4.05 1.05
C CYS A 41 -2.07 4.70 0.47
N LEU A 42 -1.41 5.59 1.22
CA LEU A 42 -0.13 6.17 0.83
C LEU A 42 1.01 5.18 1.07
N GLN A 43 1.40 4.47 0.01
CA GLN A 43 2.42 3.42 0.02
C GLN A 43 3.58 3.73 -0.93
N PRO A 44 4.78 3.17 -0.71
CA PRO A 44 5.93 3.42 -1.59
C PRO A 44 5.70 3.01 -3.05
N SER A 45 4.95 1.92 -3.27
CA SER A 45 4.59 1.42 -4.60
C SER A 45 3.09 1.59 -4.88
N SER A 46 2.75 1.92 -6.12
CA SER A 46 1.37 2.10 -6.57
C SER A 46 0.55 0.80 -6.54
N ASP A 47 1.18 -0.35 -6.81
CA ASP A 47 0.52 -1.65 -6.75
C ASP A 47 0.22 -2.06 -5.32
N THR A 48 1.15 -1.82 -4.40
CA THR A 48 0.91 -2.01 -2.97
C THR A 48 -0.21 -1.09 -2.47
N ALA A 49 -0.26 0.16 -2.95
CA ALA A 49 -1.34 1.09 -2.62
C ALA A 49 -2.71 0.57 -3.08
N LYS A 50 -2.83 0.10 -4.33
CA LYS A 50 -4.06 -0.48 -4.89
C LYS A 50 -4.48 -1.74 -4.13
N HIS A 51 -3.54 -2.64 -3.84
CA HIS A 51 -3.81 -3.84 -3.05
C HIS A 51 -4.37 -3.49 -1.67
N ASN A 52 -3.72 -2.56 -0.96
CA ASN A 52 -4.12 -2.12 0.38
C ASN A 52 -5.47 -1.38 0.38
N ALA A 53 -5.75 -0.57 -0.65
CA ALA A 53 -7.05 0.05 -0.85
C ALA A 53 -8.16 -0.99 -1.04
N GLY A 54 -7.90 -2.07 -1.78
CA GLY A 54 -8.83 -3.20 -1.92
C GLY A 54 -9.11 -3.89 -0.59
N GLN A 55 -8.08 -4.23 0.18
CA GLN A 55 -8.25 -4.84 1.50
C GLN A 55 -9.04 -3.95 2.46
N ARG A 56 -8.76 -2.65 2.47
CA ARG A 56 -9.47 -1.69 3.31
C ARG A 56 -10.92 -1.51 2.89
N SER A 57 -11.21 -1.50 1.59
CA SER A 57 -12.59 -1.42 1.08
C SER A 57 -13.40 -2.64 1.52
N ILE A 58 -12.87 -3.84 1.29
CA ILE A 58 -13.51 -5.10 1.71
C ILE A 58 -13.76 -5.11 3.21
N GLY A 59 -12.74 -4.77 4.01
CA GLY A 59 -12.89 -4.73 5.46
C GLY A 59 -13.91 -3.70 5.92
N THR A 60 -14.02 -2.57 5.25
CA THR A 60 -15.04 -1.55 5.56
C THR A 60 -16.44 -2.08 5.33
N PHE A 61 -16.70 -2.77 4.21
CA PHE A 61 -18.01 -3.35 3.94
C PHE A 61 -18.38 -4.47 4.92
N ILE A 62 -17.44 -5.36 5.25
CA ILE A 62 -17.67 -6.43 6.22
C ILE A 62 -17.93 -5.85 7.62
N GLY A 63 -17.11 -4.90 8.06
CA GLY A 63 -17.27 -4.24 9.35
C GLY A 63 -18.59 -3.46 9.45
N ALA A 64 -18.98 -2.77 8.37
CA ALA A 64 -20.25 -2.04 8.30
C ALA A 64 -21.46 -2.99 8.32
N LEU A 65 -21.39 -4.12 7.60
CA LEU A 65 -22.43 -5.14 7.62
C LEU A 65 -22.65 -5.68 9.03
N TYR A 66 -21.59 -6.11 9.71
CA TYR A 66 -21.70 -6.62 11.08
C TYR A 66 -22.06 -5.52 12.08
N GLY A 67 -21.62 -4.28 11.87
CA GLY A 67 -22.02 -3.14 12.70
C GLY A 67 -23.52 -2.89 12.62
N LEU A 68 -24.09 -2.96 11.41
CA LEU A 68 -25.53 -2.83 11.20
C LEU A 68 -26.30 -3.99 11.84
N ILE A 69 -25.88 -5.24 11.60
CA ILE A 69 -26.48 -6.43 12.22
C ILE A 69 -26.47 -6.31 13.75
N PHE A 70 -25.35 -5.86 14.32
CA PHE A 70 -25.18 -5.71 15.76
C PHE A 70 -26.15 -4.69 16.36
N ILE A 71 -26.26 -3.50 15.75
CA ILE A 71 -27.20 -2.47 16.22
C ILE A 71 -28.65 -2.96 16.12
N LEU A 72 -29.01 -3.64 15.03
CA LEU A 72 -30.34 -4.23 14.87
C LEU A 72 -30.64 -5.26 15.97
N LEU A 73 -29.68 -6.14 16.26
CA LEU A 73 -29.81 -7.12 17.35
C LEU A 73 -29.98 -6.46 18.72
N LEU A 74 -29.17 -5.44 19.04
CA LEU A 74 -29.30 -4.71 20.31
C LEU A 74 -30.67 -4.05 20.44
N ARG A 75 -31.18 -3.44 19.36
CA ARG A 75 -32.49 -2.76 19.36
C ARG A 75 -33.64 -3.76 19.48
N ILE A 76 -33.54 -4.95 18.89
CA ILE A 76 -34.54 -6.03 19.03
C ILE A 76 -34.56 -6.60 20.44
N ILE A 77 -33.38 -6.84 21.03
CA ILE A 77 -33.27 -7.42 22.37
C ILE A 77 -33.52 -6.36 23.47
N GLY A 78 -33.45 -5.06 23.12
CA GLY A 78 -33.66 -3.95 24.05
C GLY A 78 -32.48 -3.75 25.00
N ILE A 79 -31.25 -4.08 24.59
CA ILE A 79 -30.06 -3.94 25.43
C ILE A 79 -29.50 -2.52 25.28
N THR A 80 -29.65 -1.72 26.32
CA THR A 80 -29.13 -0.34 26.40
C THR A 80 -28.00 -0.19 27.42
N GLU A 81 -27.72 -1.21 28.22
CA GLU A 81 -26.66 -1.16 29.24
C GLU A 81 -25.27 -1.24 28.60
N ALA A 82 -24.45 -0.19 28.79
CA ALA A 82 -23.14 -0.06 28.15
C ALA A 82 -22.23 -1.28 28.38
N MET A 83 -22.21 -1.83 29.61
CA MET A 83 -21.41 -3.02 29.92
C MET A 83 -21.82 -4.23 29.07
N ARG A 84 -23.13 -4.45 28.86
CA ARG A 84 -23.64 -5.57 28.05
C ARG A 84 -23.35 -5.36 26.57
N VAL A 85 -23.49 -4.13 26.10
CA VAL A 85 -23.12 -3.74 24.72
C VAL A 85 -21.64 -4.03 24.47
N TYR A 86 -20.74 -3.65 25.38
CA TYR A 86 -19.29 -3.86 25.22
C TYR A 86 -18.91 -5.35 25.24
N LEU A 87 -19.55 -6.15 26.10
CA LEU A 87 -19.32 -7.60 26.14
C LEU A 87 -19.81 -8.28 24.86
N LEU A 88 -21.00 -7.93 24.38
CA LEU A 88 -21.55 -8.48 23.14
C LEU A 88 -20.73 -8.03 21.92
N ALA A 89 -20.28 -6.77 21.88
CA ALA A 89 -19.42 -6.27 20.81
C ALA A 89 -18.10 -7.06 20.76
N SER A 90 -17.49 -7.31 21.91
CA SER A 90 -16.27 -8.14 22.01
C SER A 90 -16.49 -9.56 21.51
N LEU A 91 -17.63 -10.18 21.84
CA LEU A 91 -17.98 -11.52 21.36
C LEU A 91 -18.24 -11.53 19.84
N MET A 92 -18.82 -10.47 19.29
CA MET A 92 -19.07 -10.32 17.86
C MET A 92 -17.82 -10.11 17.01
N ILE A 93 -16.66 -9.83 17.61
CA ILE A 93 -15.38 -9.84 16.87
C ILE A 93 -15.09 -11.23 16.31
N ILE A 94 -15.45 -12.30 17.02
CA ILE A 94 -15.20 -13.69 16.59
C ILE A 94 -15.83 -13.97 15.21
N PRO A 95 -17.16 -13.80 15.01
CA PRO A 95 -17.76 -14.02 13.70
C PRO A 95 -17.27 -13.05 12.62
N VAL A 96 -16.93 -11.80 12.98
CA VAL A 96 -16.34 -10.84 12.02
C VAL A 96 -15.01 -11.37 11.47
N ILE A 97 -14.09 -11.79 12.35
CA ILE A 97 -12.80 -12.37 11.94
C ILE A 97 -13.03 -13.67 11.17
N TYR A 98 -13.90 -14.55 11.65
CA TYR A 98 -14.18 -15.82 11.00
C TYR A 98 -14.64 -15.63 9.56
N LEU A 99 -15.58 -14.71 9.29
CA LEU A 99 -16.02 -14.43 7.92
C LEU A 99 -14.86 -13.97 7.03
N THR A 100 -13.99 -13.08 7.53
CA THR A 100 -12.84 -12.59 6.75
C THR A 100 -11.85 -13.69 6.40
N VAL A 101 -11.72 -14.70 7.27
CA VAL A 101 -10.89 -15.88 7.00
C VAL A 101 -11.54 -16.80 5.96
N VAL A 102 -12.85 -17.05 6.08
CA VAL A 102 -13.61 -17.88 5.12
C VAL A 102 -13.60 -17.29 3.72
N LEU A 103 -13.64 -15.96 3.59
CA LEU A 103 -13.55 -15.25 2.31
C LEU A 103 -12.12 -15.15 1.75
N ASP A 104 -11.14 -15.76 2.40
CA ASP A 104 -9.70 -15.66 2.10
C ASP A 104 -9.20 -14.19 2.04
N LYS A 105 -9.77 -13.33 2.88
CA LYS A 105 -9.43 -11.91 3.03
C LYS A 105 -8.84 -11.64 4.41
N LYS A 106 -7.86 -12.46 4.83
CA LYS A 106 -7.21 -12.36 6.15
C LYS A 106 -6.66 -10.96 6.44
N ASN A 107 -6.08 -10.31 5.43
CA ASN A 107 -5.55 -8.94 5.54
C ASN A 107 -6.64 -7.88 5.79
N ALA A 108 -7.90 -8.15 5.45
CA ALA A 108 -9.03 -7.26 5.69
C ALA A 108 -9.63 -7.42 7.09
N SER A 109 -9.22 -8.43 7.87
CA SER A 109 -9.75 -8.71 9.21
C SER A 109 -9.61 -7.51 10.15
N PHE A 110 -8.41 -6.92 10.21
CA PHE A 110 -8.15 -5.75 11.05
C PHE A 110 -9.10 -4.58 10.73
N PHE A 111 -9.28 -4.25 9.45
CA PHE A 111 -10.19 -3.17 9.03
C PHE A 111 -11.65 -3.48 9.34
N SER A 112 -12.06 -4.74 9.18
CA SER A 112 -13.41 -5.20 9.53
C SER A 112 -13.70 -4.97 11.00
N CYS A 113 -12.78 -5.38 11.87
CA CYS A 113 -12.90 -5.18 13.31
C CYS A 113 -12.93 -3.69 13.70
N VAL A 114 -12.04 -2.87 13.11
CA VAL A 114 -11.99 -1.42 13.42
C VAL A 114 -13.27 -0.72 13.01
N VAL A 115 -13.81 -1.01 11.82
CA VAL A 115 -15.06 -0.40 11.34
C VAL A 115 -16.26 -0.91 12.15
N PHE A 116 -16.32 -2.21 12.43
CA PHE A 116 -17.34 -2.80 13.30
C PHE A 116 -17.34 -2.12 14.69
N LEU A 117 -16.19 -2.09 15.36
CA LEU A 117 -16.07 -1.55 16.71
C LEU A 117 -16.37 -0.05 16.74
N SER A 118 -15.97 0.68 15.72
CA SER A 118 -16.30 2.10 15.54
C SER A 118 -17.79 2.35 15.40
N ILE A 119 -18.56 1.42 14.84
CA ILE A 119 -20.03 1.53 14.75
C ILE A 119 -20.65 1.09 16.08
N ALA A 120 -20.24 -0.07 16.59
CA ALA A 120 -20.75 -0.69 17.80
C ALA A 120 -20.53 0.15 19.07
N LEU A 121 -19.41 0.87 19.20
CA LEU A 121 -19.10 1.62 20.42
C LEU A 121 -19.55 3.08 20.37
N THR A 122 -19.66 3.69 19.19
CA THR A 122 -19.89 5.14 19.09
C THR A 122 -21.37 5.49 18.94
N HIS A 123 -22.17 4.67 18.25
CA HIS A 123 -23.55 5.04 17.86
C HIS A 123 -24.62 4.03 18.30
N SER A 124 -24.30 3.09 19.19
CA SER A 124 -25.29 2.15 19.73
C SER A 124 -26.42 2.83 20.53
N PHE A 125 -26.29 4.12 20.83
CA PHE A 125 -27.24 4.90 21.63
C PHE A 125 -27.91 6.04 20.85
N ASP A 126 -27.62 6.21 19.56
CA ASP A 126 -28.15 7.30 18.74
C ASP A 126 -29.45 6.92 18.01
N ASP A 127 -30.26 7.94 17.69
CA ASP A 127 -31.59 7.78 17.12
C ASP A 127 -31.58 7.22 15.69
N ASP A 128 -30.63 7.66 14.85
CA ASP A 128 -30.47 7.22 13.45
C ASP A 128 -29.09 6.55 13.17
N PRO A 129 -28.92 5.28 13.57
CA PRO A 129 -27.68 4.54 13.36
C PRO A 129 -27.40 4.23 11.89
N TYR A 130 -28.43 4.18 11.04
CA TYR A 130 -28.27 3.82 9.62
C TYR A 130 -27.51 4.89 8.85
N LEU A 131 -27.85 6.16 9.10
CA LEU A 131 -27.16 7.31 8.52
C LEU A 131 -25.67 7.29 8.91
N PHE A 132 -25.36 6.90 10.15
CA PHE A 132 -23.97 6.78 10.59
C PHE A 132 -23.22 5.67 9.88
N VAL A 133 -23.79 4.45 9.77
CA VAL A 133 -23.14 3.33 9.05
C VAL A 133 -22.86 3.73 7.60
N PHE A 134 -23.82 4.38 6.94
CA PHE A 134 -23.63 4.88 5.59
C PHE A 134 -22.49 5.92 5.50
N ASN A 135 -22.51 6.92 6.39
CA ASN A 135 -21.44 7.91 6.46
C ASN A 135 -20.07 7.27 6.73
N ARG A 136 -20.01 6.23 7.56
CA ARG A 136 -18.76 5.52 7.89
C ARG A 136 -18.15 4.84 6.67
N VAL A 137 -18.99 4.21 5.85
CA VAL A 137 -18.56 3.61 4.58
C VAL A 137 -18.10 4.71 3.62
N LEU A 138 -18.92 5.74 3.44
CA LEU A 138 -18.65 6.86 2.53
C LEU A 138 -17.36 7.60 2.89
N ASP A 139 -17.13 7.93 4.17
CA ASP A 139 -15.90 8.56 4.68
C ASP A 139 -14.66 7.75 4.32
N THR A 140 -14.75 6.44 4.50
CA THR A 140 -13.61 5.55 4.26
C THR A 140 -13.32 5.44 2.76
N LEU A 141 -14.34 5.38 1.91
CA LEU A 141 -14.19 5.35 0.45
C LEU A 141 -13.61 6.67 -0.10
N ILE A 142 -14.08 7.82 0.39
CA ILE A 142 -13.51 9.13 0.04
C ILE A 142 -12.03 9.16 0.39
N GLY A 143 -11.67 8.76 1.60
CA GLY A 143 -10.27 8.74 2.03
C GLY A 143 -9.40 7.78 1.22
N ILE A 144 -9.91 6.59 0.84
CA ILE A 144 -9.22 5.67 -0.06
C ILE A 144 -8.98 6.35 -1.42
N GLY A 145 -10.00 6.98 -2.00
CA GLY A 145 -9.89 7.67 -3.29
C GLY A 145 -8.86 8.79 -3.27
N ILE A 146 -8.91 9.67 -2.26
CA ILE A 146 -7.94 10.76 -2.07
C ILE A 146 -6.53 10.18 -1.86
N GLY A 147 -6.40 9.16 -1.03
CA GLY A 147 -5.13 8.50 -0.76
C GLY A 147 -4.48 7.96 -2.03
N LEU A 148 -5.22 7.23 -2.86
CA LEU A 148 -4.74 6.72 -4.14
C LEU A 148 -4.40 7.84 -5.13
N MET A 149 -5.22 8.90 -5.19
CA MET A 149 -4.97 10.06 -6.05
C MET A 149 -3.64 10.74 -5.69
N VAL A 150 -3.43 11.04 -4.41
CA VAL A 150 -2.19 11.68 -3.93
C VAL A 150 -1.00 10.74 -4.04
N ASN A 151 -1.21 9.43 -3.84
CA ASN A 151 -0.15 8.44 -3.99
C ASN A 151 0.40 8.43 -5.41
N ASN A 152 -0.50 8.36 -6.40
CA ASN A 152 -0.14 8.31 -7.82
C ASN A 152 0.32 9.65 -8.39
N PHE A 153 0.06 10.75 -7.70
CA PHE A 153 0.55 12.07 -8.11
C PHE A 153 2.06 12.16 -7.92
N HIS A 154 2.82 12.15 -9.01
CA HIS A 154 4.27 12.35 -9.00
C HIS A 154 4.57 13.77 -9.46
N LEU A 155 5.33 14.52 -8.65
CA LEU A 155 5.93 15.75 -9.14
C LEU A 155 6.91 15.37 -10.26
N PRO A 156 6.86 16.01 -11.44
CA PRO A 156 7.80 15.77 -12.51
C PRO A 156 9.17 16.26 -12.06
N VAL A 157 9.95 15.37 -11.45
CA VAL A 157 11.38 15.58 -11.26
C VAL A 157 11.99 15.39 -12.64
N LYS A 158 12.62 16.44 -13.19
CA LYS A 158 13.43 16.31 -14.40
C LYS A 158 14.54 15.31 -14.10
N HIS A 159 14.42 14.10 -14.61
CA HIS A 159 15.50 13.13 -14.60
C HIS A 159 16.35 13.36 -15.84
N ASP A 160 17.67 13.30 -15.66
CA ASP A 160 18.59 13.24 -16.78
C ASP A 160 18.38 11.91 -17.51
N SER A 161 17.77 11.98 -18.70
CA SER A 161 17.53 10.84 -19.58
C SER A 161 18.65 10.63 -20.59
N GLU A 162 19.66 11.50 -20.62
CA GLU A 162 20.77 11.40 -21.55
C GLU A 162 21.91 10.57 -20.96
N THR A 163 22.18 10.74 -19.66
CA THR A 163 23.27 10.04 -18.98
C THR A 163 22.95 8.59 -18.64
N LEU A 164 23.84 7.66 -19.03
CA LEU A 164 23.84 6.27 -18.60
C LEU A 164 24.65 6.14 -17.30
N TYR A 165 23.99 5.74 -16.22
CA TYR A 165 24.64 5.46 -14.94
C TYR A 165 25.11 4.01 -14.92
N ILE A 166 26.41 3.79 -14.71
CA ILE A 166 27.00 2.46 -14.53
C ILE A 166 27.41 2.31 -13.07
N SER A 167 26.95 1.24 -12.42
CA SER A 167 27.24 0.99 -11.00
C SER A 167 27.71 -0.43 -10.74
N GLY A 168 28.63 -0.57 -9.79
CA GLY A 168 29.03 -1.86 -9.24
C GLY A 168 27.99 -2.44 -8.29
N ILE A 169 28.01 -3.76 -8.10
CA ILE A 169 27.15 -4.43 -7.11
C ILE A 169 27.75 -4.32 -5.71
N ASP A 170 28.99 -4.77 -5.59
CA ASP A 170 29.65 -5.02 -4.32
C ASP A 170 29.84 -3.71 -3.54
N SER A 171 29.36 -3.70 -2.29
CA SER A 171 29.45 -2.58 -1.36
C SER A 171 28.80 -1.26 -1.80
N VAL A 172 28.08 -1.23 -2.94
CA VAL A 172 27.40 -0.02 -3.47
C VAL A 172 25.88 -0.19 -3.50
N LEU A 173 25.37 -1.17 -4.26
CA LEU A 173 23.92 -1.34 -4.46
C LEU A 173 23.29 -2.25 -3.40
N ILE A 174 24.01 -3.29 -2.99
CA ILE A 174 23.57 -4.29 -2.02
C ILE A 174 24.56 -4.29 -0.86
N PRO A 175 24.41 -3.38 0.11
CA PRO A 175 25.15 -3.51 1.37
C PRO A 175 24.70 -4.79 2.09
N GLU A 176 25.57 -5.36 2.91
CA GLU A 176 25.31 -6.59 3.70
C GLU A 176 24.20 -6.40 4.77
N ASP A 177 23.63 -5.21 4.89
CA ASP A 177 22.62 -4.83 5.88
C ASP A 177 21.18 -4.94 5.32
N HIS A 178 20.18 -4.76 6.21
CA HIS A 178 18.74 -4.79 5.93
C HIS A 178 18.26 -3.75 4.89
N SER A 179 19.12 -2.84 4.43
CA SER A 179 18.80 -1.76 3.47
C SER A 179 18.66 -2.23 2.02
N ALA A 180 19.05 -3.46 1.69
CA ALA A 180 18.98 -3.99 0.32
C ALA A 180 17.57 -3.95 -0.30
N ALA A 181 16.52 -4.21 0.51
CA ALA A 181 15.14 -4.18 0.03
C ALA A 181 14.68 -2.75 -0.36
N TYR A 182 15.07 -1.74 0.42
CA TYR A 182 14.76 -0.35 0.12
C TYR A 182 15.48 0.13 -1.15
N ASN A 183 16.76 -0.18 -1.27
CA ASN A 183 17.57 0.20 -2.44
C ASN A 183 16.99 -0.36 -3.74
N LYS A 184 16.52 -1.61 -3.74
CA LYS A 184 15.88 -2.23 -4.91
C LYS A 184 14.60 -1.50 -5.33
N VAL A 185 13.76 -1.13 -4.37
CA VAL A 185 12.51 -0.41 -4.64
C VAL A 185 12.81 0.98 -5.21
N GLU A 186 13.77 1.70 -4.62
CA GLU A 186 14.14 3.04 -5.10
C GLU A 186 14.81 2.99 -6.48
N LEU A 187 15.66 1.99 -6.72
CA LEU A 187 16.30 1.77 -8.01
C LEU A 187 15.28 1.48 -9.11
N ASN A 188 14.31 0.59 -8.86
CA ASN A 188 13.21 0.35 -9.80
C ASN A 188 12.42 1.62 -10.08
N ARG A 189 12.17 2.44 -9.04
CA ARG A 189 11.48 3.71 -9.23
C ARG A 189 12.24 4.66 -10.13
N MET A 190 13.57 4.67 -10.06
CA MET A 190 14.43 5.45 -10.97
C MET A 190 14.40 4.91 -12.40
N ILE A 191 14.48 3.59 -12.58
CA ILE A 191 14.42 2.94 -13.89
C ILE A 191 13.05 3.13 -14.56
N GLU A 192 11.97 3.09 -13.77
CA GLU A 192 10.60 3.40 -14.21
C GLU A 192 10.45 4.88 -14.58
N SER A 193 11.12 5.81 -13.89
CA SER A 193 11.09 7.24 -14.22
C SER A 193 11.93 7.63 -15.43
N GLY A 194 12.59 6.66 -16.08
CA GLY A 194 13.34 6.86 -17.32
C GLY A 194 14.85 7.03 -17.14
N VAL A 195 15.39 6.82 -15.93
CA VAL A 195 16.84 6.82 -15.70
C VAL A 195 17.46 5.64 -16.45
N LYS A 196 18.49 5.91 -17.25
CA LYS A 196 19.29 4.87 -17.90
C LYS A 196 20.29 4.34 -16.89
N PHE A 197 20.10 3.09 -16.46
CA PHE A 197 20.95 2.45 -15.45
C PHE A 197 21.47 1.12 -15.98
N ASN A 198 22.77 0.89 -15.84
CA ASN A 198 23.45 -0.36 -16.15
C ASN A 198 24.40 -0.75 -15.02
N LEU A 199 24.88 -2.00 -15.07
CA LEU A 199 25.63 -2.64 -14.03
C LEU A 199 26.95 -3.19 -14.58
N SER A 200 28.02 -3.01 -13.83
CA SER A 200 29.35 -3.57 -14.12
C SER A 200 29.89 -4.26 -12.88
N THR A 201 30.22 -5.55 -12.98
CA THR A 201 30.66 -6.33 -11.81
C THR A 201 31.68 -7.39 -12.17
N ILE A 202 32.49 -7.76 -11.18
CA ILE A 202 33.39 -8.92 -11.22
C ILE A 202 32.63 -10.26 -11.18
N ARG A 203 31.36 -10.23 -10.77
CA ARG A 203 30.54 -11.44 -10.57
C ARG A 203 30.06 -12.06 -11.87
N THR A 204 29.68 -13.33 -11.78
CA THR A 204 29.08 -14.08 -12.90
C THR A 204 27.60 -13.68 -13.12
N PRO A 205 27.03 -13.87 -14.32
CA PRO A 205 25.61 -13.61 -14.57
C PRO A 205 24.66 -14.31 -13.58
N ALA A 206 24.98 -15.55 -13.17
CA ALA A 206 24.18 -16.32 -12.25
C ALA A 206 24.08 -15.65 -10.86
N GLU A 207 25.19 -15.13 -10.35
CA GLU A 207 25.20 -14.39 -9.08
C GLU A 207 24.43 -13.08 -9.19
N VAL A 208 24.59 -12.34 -10.30
CA VAL A 208 23.85 -11.09 -10.54
C VAL A 208 22.34 -11.35 -10.54
N MET A 209 21.88 -12.39 -11.24
CA MET A 209 20.46 -12.75 -11.26
C MET A 209 19.89 -13.06 -9.86
N SER A 210 20.69 -13.66 -8.98
CA SER A 210 20.30 -13.94 -7.60
C SER A 210 20.25 -12.65 -6.76
N LEU A 211 21.31 -11.85 -6.81
CA LEU A 211 21.50 -10.64 -6.02
C LEU A 211 20.52 -9.52 -6.42
N MET A 212 20.34 -9.32 -7.72
CA MET A 212 19.47 -8.30 -8.31
C MET A 212 18.05 -8.80 -8.55
N LYS A 213 17.66 -9.95 -7.96
CA LYS A 213 16.29 -10.43 -8.04
C LYS A 213 15.30 -9.35 -7.57
N GLY A 214 14.34 -9.05 -8.43
CA GLY A 214 13.33 -8.03 -8.23
C GLY A 214 13.69 -6.64 -8.75
N VAL A 215 14.86 -6.44 -9.37
CA VAL A 215 15.23 -5.21 -10.08
C VAL A 215 14.95 -5.38 -11.58
N ASP A 216 14.28 -4.40 -12.20
CA ASP A 216 13.94 -4.41 -13.63
C ASP A 216 15.10 -3.86 -14.48
N LEU A 217 16.06 -4.72 -14.83
CA LEU A 217 17.23 -4.34 -15.64
C LEU A 217 16.85 -4.30 -17.13
N LYS A 218 16.89 -3.10 -17.72
CA LYS A 218 16.53 -2.86 -19.12
C LYS A 218 17.67 -2.98 -20.12
N TYR A 219 18.92 -2.96 -19.65
CA TYR A 219 20.12 -2.97 -20.49
C TYR A 219 20.96 -4.24 -20.25
N PRO A 220 21.75 -4.68 -21.25
CA PRO A 220 22.72 -5.75 -21.06
C PRO A 220 23.76 -5.37 -20.01
N ILE A 221 24.03 -6.29 -19.09
CA ILE A 221 24.95 -6.08 -17.97
C ILE A 221 26.38 -6.46 -18.33
N ILE A 222 27.34 -5.77 -17.73
CA ILE A 222 28.76 -6.07 -17.83
C ILE A 222 29.13 -6.95 -16.63
N VAL A 223 29.66 -8.14 -16.91
CA VAL A 223 29.95 -9.17 -15.91
C VAL A 223 31.39 -9.65 -16.04
N MET A 224 31.86 -10.38 -15.03
CA MET A 224 33.21 -10.97 -15.02
C MET A 224 34.30 -9.91 -15.30
N ASP A 225 34.15 -8.74 -14.68
CA ASP A 225 35.06 -7.60 -14.76
C ASP A 225 35.26 -7.07 -16.20
N GLY A 226 34.20 -7.13 -17.01
CA GLY A 226 34.24 -6.67 -18.39
C GLY A 226 34.60 -7.76 -19.40
N ALA A 227 34.90 -8.97 -18.95
CA ALA A 227 35.16 -10.10 -19.87
C ALA A 227 33.91 -10.52 -20.65
N ALA A 228 32.70 -10.23 -20.17
CA ALA A 228 31.49 -10.53 -20.91
C ALA A 228 30.37 -9.50 -20.72
N MET A 229 29.56 -9.36 -21.76
CA MET A 229 28.29 -8.63 -21.73
C MET A 229 27.15 -9.62 -21.86
N TYR A 230 26.21 -9.58 -20.92
CA TYR A 230 25.12 -10.55 -20.81
C TYR A 230 23.77 -9.84 -20.79
N ASP A 231 22.83 -10.28 -21.61
CA ASP A 231 21.46 -9.79 -21.59
C ASP A 231 20.60 -10.66 -20.66
N VAL A 232 20.09 -10.04 -19.60
CA VAL A 232 19.29 -10.72 -18.57
C VAL A 232 17.91 -11.14 -19.09
N ASN A 233 17.36 -10.43 -20.07
CA ASN A 233 16.02 -10.67 -20.61
C ASN A 233 16.03 -11.81 -21.63
N SER A 234 16.98 -11.80 -22.56
CA SER A 234 17.16 -12.90 -23.53
C SER A 234 17.90 -14.11 -22.94
N LYS A 235 18.63 -13.92 -21.85
CA LYS A 235 19.51 -14.92 -21.21
C LYS A 235 20.67 -15.37 -22.10
N GLU A 236 21.24 -14.43 -22.85
CA GLU A 236 22.31 -14.70 -23.81
C GLU A 236 23.54 -13.82 -23.53
N TYR A 237 24.72 -14.36 -23.84
CA TYR A 237 25.94 -13.58 -23.91
C TYR A 237 25.98 -12.84 -25.24
N LEU A 238 26.06 -11.53 -25.19
CA LEU A 238 26.17 -10.68 -26.38
C LEU A 238 27.61 -10.57 -26.85
N GLU A 239 28.54 -10.41 -25.91
CA GLU A 239 29.98 -10.40 -26.13
C GLU A 239 30.67 -11.17 -24.99
N ALA A 240 31.74 -11.88 -25.32
CA ALA A 240 32.58 -12.57 -24.35
C ALA A 240 34.00 -12.70 -24.89
N GLU A 241 34.96 -12.28 -24.09
CA GLU A 241 36.39 -12.46 -24.32
C GLU A 241 36.89 -13.63 -23.47
N PHE A 242 37.63 -14.53 -24.11
CA PHE A 242 38.14 -15.73 -23.48
C PHE A 242 39.65 -15.67 -23.37
N ILE A 243 40.18 -16.09 -22.22
CA ILE A 243 41.62 -16.29 -22.07
C ILE A 243 42.01 -17.44 -23.01
N GLN A 244 42.82 -17.14 -24.02
CA GLN A 244 43.40 -18.18 -24.86
C GLN A 244 44.34 -19.02 -23.99
N ALA A 245 44.13 -20.32 -23.98
CA ALA A 245 45.06 -21.23 -23.31
C ALA A 245 46.37 -21.22 -24.11
N ASP A 246 47.48 -20.84 -23.48
CA ASP A 246 48.81 -21.05 -24.04
C ASP A 246 49.03 -22.56 -24.18
N ILE A 247 49.05 -23.06 -25.42
CA ILE A 247 49.33 -24.45 -25.77
C ILE A 247 50.85 -24.65 -25.84
#